data_AF-A0A4V2AEP0-F1
#
_entry.id   AF-A0A4V2AEP0-F1
#
_cell.length_a   1.000
_cell.length_b   1.000
_cell.length_c   1.000
_cell.angle_alpha   90.00
_cell.angle_beta   90.00
_cell.angle_gamma   90.00
#
_symmetry.space_group_name_H-M   'P 1'
#
loop_
_entity.id
_entity.type
_entity.pdbx_description
1 polymer ?
#
loop_
_entity_poly.entity_id
_entity_poly.type
_entity_poly.pdbx_seq_one_letter_code
_entity_poly.pdbx_strand_id
1 'polypeptide(L)'
;QAEGLGVISYYALASGFLSGKYRKPEDADKSPRGGSVVQKYVNERGLRILAALDAVAERYQSSLTAVALAWTMAQPGITAPIASATEEEQLKEILQSVELQLDDAALHQLTEASAL
;
A
#
# COMPACT_ATOMS: atom_id res chain seq x y z
N GLN A 1 -7.58 16.40 14.31
CA GLN A 1 -6.71 16.31 15.51
C GLN A 1 -7.20 17.16 16.69
N ALA A 2 -8.06 18.17 16.47
CA ALA A 2 -8.58 19.04 17.55
C ALA A 2 -9.28 18.27 18.70
N GLU A 3 -9.91 17.14 18.42
CA GLU A 3 -10.67 16.35 19.41
C GLU A 3 -9.87 15.18 20.05
N GLY A 4 -8.56 15.06 19.78
CA GLY A 4 -7.73 13.99 20.35
C GLY A 4 -8.09 12.55 19.91
N LEU A 5 -8.85 12.39 18.82
CA LEU A 5 -9.26 11.08 18.30
C LEU A 5 -8.16 10.41 17.48
N GLY A 6 -7.88 9.13 17.77
CA GLY A 6 -7.04 8.27 16.95
C GLY A 6 -7.84 7.55 15.84
N VAL A 7 -7.23 7.38 14.67
CA VAL A 7 -7.86 6.70 13.52
C VAL A 7 -7.12 5.41 13.23
N ILE A 8 -7.87 4.31 13.23
CA ILE A 8 -7.39 2.99 12.82
C ILE A 8 -8.04 2.63 11.47
N SER A 9 -7.27 2.67 10.38
CA SER A 9 -7.84 2.51 9.04
C SER A 9 -7.94 1.04 8.64
N TYR A 10 -9.11 0.61 8.16
CA TYR A 10 -9.29 -0.68 7.50
C TYR A 10 -8.94 -0.57 6.00
N TYR A 11 -8.66 -1.71 5.36
CA TYR A 11 -8.50 -1.82 3.90
C TYR A 11 -7.24 -1.13 3.32
N ALA A 12 -6.18 -1.00 4.14
CA ALA A 12 -4.97 -0.24 3.80
C ALA A 12 -4.21 -0.74 2.56
N LEU A 13 -4.37 -2.01 2.17
CA LEU A 13 -3.71 -2.60 0.99
C LEU A 13 -4.63 -2.80 -0.22
N ALA A 14 -5.84 -2.23 -0.19
CA ALA A 14 -6.83 -2.35 -1.27
C ALA A 14 -7.08 -3.81 -1.73
N SER A 15 -7.35 -4.70 -0.78
CA SER A 15 -7.47 -6.16 -1.02
C SER A 15 -6.22 -6.82 -1.66
N GLY A 16 -5.03 -6.30 -1.36
CA GLY A 16 -3.76 -6.83 -1.85
C GLY A 16 -3.35 -6.26 -3.20
N PHE A 17 -4.08 -5.29 -3.75
CA PHE A 17 -3.61 -4.57 -4.94
C PHE A 17 -2.29 -3.85 -4.67
N LEU A 18 -2.18 -3.12 -3.56
CA LEU A 18 -1.01 -2.31 -3.24
C LEU A 18 0.23 -3.12 -2.83
N SER A 19 0.12 -4.44 -2.66
CA SER A 19 1.29 -5.33 -2.53
C SER A 19 1.89 -5.72 -3.90
N GLY A 20 1.34 -5.21 -5.01
CA GLY A 20 1.74 -5.58 -6.36
C GLY A 20 1.23 -6.95 -6.83
N LYS A 21 0.32 -7.58 -6.07
CA LYS A 21 -0.23 -8.91 -6.40
C LYS A 21 -0.95 -8.92 -7.76
N TYR A 22 -1.61 -7.82 -8.13
CA TYR A 22 -2.39 -7.67 -9.36
C TYR A 22 -1.87 -6.49 -10.17
N ARG A 23 -1.40 -6.76 -11.39
CA ARG A 23 -0.83 -5.76 -12.31
C ARG A 23 -1.45 -5.81 -13.70
N LYS A 24 -2.08 -6.92 -14.05
CA LYS A 24 -2.69 -7.15 -15.37
C LYS A 24 -4.00 -7.92 -15.24
N PRO A 25 -4.89 -7.87 -16.25
CA PRO A 25 -6.19 -8.54 -16.19
C PRO A 25 -6.12 -10.03 -15.83
N GLU A 26 -5.07 -10.72 -16.30
CA GLU A 26 -4.85 -12.16 -16.10
C GLU A 26 -4.51 -12.52 -14.64
N ASP A 27 -4.19 -11.53 -13.80
CA ASP A 27 -3.93 -11.75 -12.38
C ASP A 27 -5.22 -12.00 -11.57
N ALA A 28 -6.40 -11.91 -12.20
CA ALA A 28 -7.70 -12.10 -11.58
C ALA A 28 -7.83 -13.45 -10.85
N ASP A 29 -7.12 -14.49 -11.30
CA ASP A 29 -7.18 -15.84 -10.73
C ASP A 29 -6.25 -16.05 -9.53
N LYS A 30 -5.41 -15.06 -9.17
CA LYS A 30 -4.48 -15.16 -8.02
C LYS A 30 -5.19 -15.20 -6.66
N SER A 31 -6.49 -14.94 -6.60
CA SER A 31 -7.33 -15.21 -5.42
C SER A 31 -8.82 -15.21 -5.78
N PRO A 32 -9.69 -15.74 -4.90
CA PRO A 32 -11.14 -15.66 -5.08
C PRO A 32 -11.68 -14.23 -5.22
N ARG A 33 -10.94 -13.22 -4.74
CA ARG A 33 -11.31 -11.80 -4.84
C ARG A 33 -10.64 -11.10 -6.02
N GLY A 34 -9.76 -11.77 -6.76
CA GLY A 34 -8.91 -11.13 -7.75
C GLY A 34 -9.68 -10.49 -8.90
N GLY A 35 -10.77 -11.12 -9.37
CA GLY A 35 -11.61 -10.55 -10.44
C GLY A 35 -12.14 -9.14 -10.12
N SER A 36 -12.69 -8.92 -8.91
CA SER A 36 -13.19 -7.59 -8.53
C SER A 36 -12.08 -6.59 -8.24
N VAL A 37 -10.93 -7.04 -7.73
CA VAL A 37 -9.75 -6.20 -7.48
C VAL A 37 -9.16 -5.70 -8.80
N VAL A 38 -8.98 -6.60 -9.77
CA VAL A 38 -8.48 -6.27 -11.11
C VAL A 38 -9.40 -5.27 -11.79
N GLN A 39 -10.72 -5.54 -11.82
CA GLN A 39 -11.70 -4.63 -12.43
C GLN A 39 -11.65 -3.22 -11.80
N LYS A 40 -11.41 -3.13 -10.49
CA LYS A 40 -11.44 -1.88 -9.75
C LYS A 40 -10.14 -1.08 -9.82
N TYR A 41 -8.98 -1.74 -9.79
CA TYR A 41 -7.69 -1.08 -9.57
C TYR A 41 -6.67 -1.27 -10.69
N VAL A 42 -6.82 -2.27 -11.57
CA VAL A 42 -5.92 -2.43 -12.73
C VAL A 42 -6.40 -1.49 -13.84
N ASN A 43 -6.10 -0.21 -13.65
CA ASN A 43 -6.35 0.91 -14.56
C ASN A 43 -5.17 1.88 -14.51
N GLU A 44 -5.17 2.92 -15.35
CA GLU A 44 -4.07 3.89 -15.44
C GLU A 44 -3.66 4.47 -14.08
N ARG A 45 -4.64 4.87 -13.25
CA ARG A 45 -4.37 5.42 -11.93
C ARG A 45 -3.73 4.40 -11.00
N GLY A 46 -4.28 3.18 -10.94
CA GLY A 46 -3.72 2.13 -10.09
C GLY A 46 -2.32 1.72 -10.51
N LEU A 47 -2.06 1.60 -11.81
CA LEU A 47 -0.74 1.27 -12.34
C LEU A 47 0.28 2.38 -12.09
N ARG A 48 -0.14 3.65 -12.17
CA ARG A 48 0.69 4.79 -11.77
C ARG A 48 1.10 4.73 -10.30
N ILE A 49 0.16 4.38 -9.41
CA ILE A 49 0.45 4.19 -7.98
C ILE A 49 1.43 3.02 -7.76
N LEU A 50 1.22 1.90 -8.43
CA LEU A 50 2.14 0.76 -8.34
C LEU A 50 3.55 1.10 -8.84
N ALA A 51 3.67 1.85 -9.93
CA ALA A 51 4.97 2.30 -10.42
C ALA A 51 5.70 3.21 -9.42
N ALA A 52 4.98 4.10 -8.74
CA ALA A 52 5.57 4.92 -7.67
C ALA A 52 5.98 4.08 -6.46
N LEU A 53 5.16 3.09 -6.08
CA LEU A 53 5.51 2.15 -5.02
C LEU A 53 6.75 1.32 -5.38
N ASP A 54 6.86 0.84 -6.62
CA ASP A 54 8.03 0.10 -7.11
C ASP A 54 9.31 0.94 -6.97
N ALA A 55 9.30 2.19 -7.44
CA ALA A 55 10.45 3.08 -7.37
C ALA A 55 10.89 3.38 -5.93
N VAL A 56 9.93 3.60 -5.01
CA VAL A 56 10.23 3.84 -3.59
C VAL A 56 10.69 2.54 -2.91
N ALA A 57 10.04 1.41 -3.18
CA ALA A 57 10.43 0.11 -2.65
C ALA A 57 11.87 -0.25 -3.04
N GLU A 58 12.26 -0.01 -4.29
CA GLU A 58 13.63 -0.20 -4.77
C GLU A 58 14.63 0.69 -4.02
N ARG A 59 14.33 2.00 -3.87
CA ARG A 59 15.18 2.96 -3.16
C ARG A 59 15.45 2.54 -1.71
N TYR A 60 14.44 2.01 -1.03
CA TYR A 60 14.51 1.64 0.39
C TYR A 60 14.82 0.16 0.62
N GLN A 61 15.05 -0.62 -0.45
CA GLN A 61 15.23 -2.08 -0.38
C GLN A 61 14.13 -2.76 0.44
N SER A 62 12.88 -2.34 0.18
CA SER A 62 11.70 -2.69 0.96
C SER A 62 10.63 -3.34 0.09
N SER A 63 9.63 -3.96 0.71
CA SER A 63 8.46 -4.47 -0.02
C SER A 63 7.46 -3.36 -0.37
N LEU A 64 6.67 -3.54 -1.43
CA LEU A 64 5.58 -2.62 -1.76
C LEU A 64 4.57 -2.52 -0.62
N THR A 65 4.27 -3.65 0.03
CA THR A 65 3.42 -3.74 1.23
C THR A 65 3.96 -2.82 2.33
N ALA A 66 5.27 -2.90 2.62
CA ALA A 66 5.90 -2.08 3.64
C ALA A 66 5.80 -0.58 3.33
N VAL A 67 6.13 -0.19 2.09
CA VAL A 67 6.06 1.21 1.63
C VAL A 67 4.63 1.75 1.70
N ALA A 68 3.64 0.98 1.23
CA ALA A 68 2.23 1.41 1.23
C ALA A 68 1.70 1.61 2.65
N LEU A 69 2.04 0.73 3.58
CA LEU A 69 1.65 0.84 4.99
C LEU A 69 2.39 1.97 5.71
N ALA A 70 3.70 2.13 5.47
CA ALA A 70 4.49 3.23 6.02
C ALA A 70 3.96 4.61 5.56
N TRP A 71 3.62 4.75 4.27
CA TRP A 71 2.98 5.96 3.77
C TRP A 71 1.63 6.23 4.43
N THR A 72 0.83 5.18 4.65
CA THR A 72 -0.47 5.29 5.32
C THR A 72 -0.31 5.76 6.77
N MET A 73 0.67 5.20 7.50
CA MET A 73 1.00 5.62 8.88
C MET A 73 1.50 7.06 8.95
N ALA A 74 2.19 7.54 7.91
CA ALA A 74 2.68 8.92 7.84
C ALA A 74 1.57 9.97 7.61
N GLN A 75 0.35 9.55 7.24
CA GLN A 75 -0.72 10.51 6.94
C GLN A 75 -1.27 11.20 8.20
N PRO A 76 -1.54 12.51 8.14
CA PRO A 76 -2.08 13.25 9.28
C PRO A 76 -3.37 12.62 9.83
N GLY A 77 -3.33 12.25 11.11
CA GLY A 77 -4.49 11.73 11.84
C GLY A 77 -4.66 10.21 11.79
N ILE A 78 -3.86 9.48 11.01
CA ILE A 78 -3.80 8.01 11.10
C ILE A 78 -2.93 7.62 12.29
N THR A 79 -3.47 6.79 13.18
CA THR A 79 -2.72 6.21 14.30
C THR A 79 -2.05 4.92 13.89
N ALA A 80 -2.77 4.02 13.22
CA ALA A 80 -2.21 2.81 12.62
C ALA A 80 -3.19 2.20 11.59
N PRO A 81 -2.70 1.62 10.47
CA PRO A 81 -3.52 0.82 9.59
C PRO A 81 -3.71 -0.61 10.12
N ILE A 82 -4.88 -1.20 9.85
CA ILE A 82 -5.10 -2.63 10.01
C ILE A 82 -4.58 -3.34 8.75
N ALA A 83 -3.60 -4.22 8.94
CA ALA A 83 -3.10 -5.13 7.92
C ALA A 83 -3.20 -6.58 8.43
N SER A 84 -3.50 -7.51 7.53
CA SER A 84 -3.64 -8.93 7.84
C SER A 84 -2.77 -9.75 6.90
N ALA A 85 -2.12 -10.78 7.44
CA ALA A 85 -1.36 -11.77 6.70
C ALA A 85 -2.06 -13.13 6.74
N THR A 86 -2.03 -13.86 5.63
CA THR A 86 -2.39 -15.29 5.55
C THR A 86 -1.17 -16.18 5.51
N GLU A 87 0.01 -15.62 5.18
CA GLU A 87 1.28 -16.32 5.06
C GLU A 87 2.36 -15.59 5.86
N GLU A 88 3.39 -16.31 6.32
CA GLU A 88 4.48 -15.73 7.13
C GLU A 88 5.23 -14.61 6.40
N GLU A 89 5.42 -14.73 5.09
CA GLU A 89 6.12 -13.71 4.30
C GLU A 89 5.37 -12.37 4.31
N GLN A 90 4.04 -12.40 4.23
CA GLN A 90 3.22 -11.18 4.33
C GLN A 90 3.35 -10.53 5.71
N LEU A 91 3.49 -11.34 6.77
CA LEU A 91 3.73 -10.80 8.10
C LEU A 91 5.08 -10.07 8.18
N LYS A 92 6.14 -10.64 7.59
CA LYS A 92 7.46 -10.00 7.53
C LYS A 92 7.40 -8.66 6.79
N GLU A 93 6.72 -8.62 5.65
CA GLU A 93 6.50 -7.37 4.90
C GLU A 93 5.72 -6.33 5.72
N ILE A 94 4.68 -6.73 6.44
CA ILE A 94 3.91 -5.83 7.32
C ILE A 94 4.79 -5.29 8.44
N LEU A 95 5.60 -6.14 9.09
CA LEU A 95 6.49 -5.71 10.16
C LEU A 95 7.58 -4.75 9.66
N GLN A 96 8.09 -4.94 8.44
CA GLN A 96 9.03 -4.00 7.84
C GLN A 96 8.44 -2.58 7.72
N SER A 97 7.12 -2.44 7.57
CA SER A 97 6.47 -1.13 7.47
C SER A 97 6.63 -0.25 8.71
N VAL A 98 6.74 -0.84 9.91
CA VAL A 98 6.83 -0.08 11.16
C VAL A 98 8.25 0.43 11.43
N GLU A 99 9.24 -0.16 10.77
CA GLU A 99 10.65 0.24 10.86
C GLU A 99 11.03 1.22 9.74
N LEU A 100 10.23 1.28 8.67
CA LEU A 100 10.51 2.07 7.48
C LEU A 100 10.18 3.56 7.71
N GLN A 101 11.19 4.41 7.61
CA GLN A 101 11.04 5.86 7.61
C GLN A 101 11.18 6.42 6.19
N LEU A 102 10.05 6.81 5.59
CA LEU A 102 10.02 7.48 4.29
C LEU A 102 10.40 8.95 4.46
N ASP A 103 11.26 9.45 3.58
CA ASP A 103 11.59 10.87 3.54
C ASP A 103 10.53 11.68 2.79
N ASP A 104 10.60 13.01 2.91
CA ASP A 104 9.63 13.92 2.29
C ASP A 104 9.51 13.73 0.78
N ALA A 105 10.62 13.38 0.09
CA ALA A 105 10.62 13.14 -1.34
C ALA A 105 9.80 11.88 -1.69
N ALA A 106 9.99 10.78 -0.95
CA ALA A 106 9.22 9.57 -1.13
C ALA A 106 7.73 9.77 -0.78
N LEU A 107 7.44 10.48 0.32
CA LEU A 107 6.07 10.82 0.71
C LEU A 107 5.36 11.68 -0.34
N HIS A 108 6.06 12.66 -0.90
CA HIS A 108 5.54 13.52 -1.97
C HIS A 108 5.27 12.72 -3.24
N GLN A 109 6.22 11.90 -3.69
CA GLN A 109 6.07 11.06 -4.89
C GLN A 109 4.84 10.15 -4.80
N LEU A 110 4.64 9.50 -3.64
CA LEU A 110 3.48 8.62 -3.41
C LEU A 110 2.16 9.40 -3.33
N THR A 111 2.19 10.60 -2.74
CA THR A 111 1.03 11.50 -2.69
C THR A 111 0.62 11.97 -4.09
N GLU A 112 1.57 12.40 -4.91
CA GLU A 112 1.31 12.83 -6.30
C GLU A 112 0.77 11.68 -7.16
N ALA A 113 1.38 10.49 -7.06
CA ALA A 113 0.94 9.34 -7.84
C ALA A 113 -0.51 8.93 -7.50
N SER A 114 -0.92 9.12 -6.24
CA SER A 114 -2.25 8.76 -5.73
C SER A 114 -3.30 9.86 -5.82
N ALA A 115 -2.94 11.08 -6.25
CA ALA A 115 -3.89 12.15 -6.52
C ALA A 115 -4.96 11.74 -7.56
N LEU A 116 -6.12 12.40 -7.49
CA LEU A 116 -7.27 12.18 -8.37
C LEU A 116 -7.02 12.74 -9.78
#